data_AF-A0A521VIT7-F1
#
_entry.id   AF-A0A521VIT7-F1
#
_cell.length_a   1.000
_cell.length_b   1.000
_cell.length_c   1.000
_cell.angle_alpha   90.00
_cell.angle_beta   90.00
_cell.angle_gamma   90.00
#
_symmetry.space_group_name_H-M   'P 1'
#
loop_
_entity.id
_entity.type
_entity.pdbx_description
1 polymer ?
#
loop_
_entity_poly.entity_id
_entity_poly.type
_entity_poly.pdbx_seq_one_letter_code
_entity_poly.pdbx_strand_id
1 'polypeptide(L)'
;MKRLFTLLLLSPSYVNYSQPCLPQGIIFTTQTQIDNFSSAFPGCTQILGFVNIDENLPGDITNLNALSVLTSIEGNLVVDSTFALTNLSGLDNVNSIGGTLKISANTALTSLSGLDKVTSIGGGVDFNNNDALTNFSGLDNVASIGGDLYVRYNDAITNFNGLGSINSIEGNLSVYFNGALTSMSGLDNVTSIGQGFAAFFNPVLTSFSGLGKVTSIGGYVDVYNNAALTNFSGLGNVTSIGGDFTVRFNAALASLNGLDKVSSIGGGLIIGNNIALASISALDNVTSIGGGIDISSNAALTSLNGLDNVTSIGEILNISSNPTLTSLSALDNVTSIGGDLTVYFNAALASLNGLNNVASIAGSLNISANASITSLSGVDNIDPSTIADLILENSNNLTTCEVNSICDYLDNGGVASISGNATGCNSVAEVQAACTAVPAVSVYGEKDEVEVHPNPTTGLVEIAGGEPGQTILILRVTDVNGRLVPYDVFAENSSINLANQPNGMYFITIQNGNQTFVKRVIKN
;
A
#
# COMPACT_ATOMS: atom_id res chain seq x y z
N MET A 1 103.20 28.32 1.67
CA MET A 1 102.18 27.25 1.55
C MET A 1 100.82 27.89 1.29
N LYS A 2 100.34 27.91 0.05
CA LYS A 2 98.96 28.31 -0.29
C LYS A 2 98.08 27.05 -0.20
N ARG A 3 97.09 27.02 0.68
CA ARG A 3 96.06 25.97 0.72
C ARG A 3 94.77 26.54 0.12
N LEU A 4 94.35 25.93 -0.98
CA LEU A 4 93.09 26.16 -1.68
C LEU A 4 91.98 25.45 -0.88
N PHE A 5 90.91 26.17 -0.51
CA PHE A 5 89.72 25.57 0.08
C PHE A 5 88.56 25.77 -0.88
N THR A 6 88.16 24.68 -1.54
CA THR A 6 86.97 24.61 -2.41
C THR A 6 85.75 24.45 -1.50
N LEU A 7 84.88 25.46 -1.46
CA LEU A 7 83.62 25.41 -0.72
C LEU A 7 82.55 24.77 -1.61
N LEU A 8 82.14 23.54 -1.28
CA LEU A 8 81.05 22.82 -1.95
C LEU A 8 79.71 23.38 -1.43
N LEU A 9 78.92 24.03 -2.29
CA LEU A 9 77.56 24.48 -1.99
C LEU A 9 76.61 23.28 -2.12
N LEU A 10 76.20 22.71 -0.99
CA LEU A 10 75.07 21.78 -0.90
C LEU A 10 73.77 22.58 -0.89
N SER A 11 72.97 22.46 -1.94
CA SER A 11 71.60 22.96 -1.95
C SER A 11 70.71 22.09 -1.04
N PRO A 12 69.84 22.69 -0.20
CA PRO A 12 68.89 21.92 0.57
C PRO A 12 67.84 21.34 -0.38
N SER A 13 67.76 20.01 -0.43
CA SER A 13 66.63 19.30 -1.02
C SER A 13 65.40 19.59 -0.17
N TYR A 14 64.46 20.35 -0.74
CA TYR A 14 63.14 20.56 -0.15
C TYR A 14 62.43 19.22 -0.06
N VAL A 15 62.23 18.73 1.16
CA VAL A 15 61.31 17.64 1.44
C VAL A 15 59.91 18.22 1.27
N ASN A 16 59.28 17.93 0.14
CA ASN A 16 57.84 18.19 -0.07
C ASN A 16 57.08 17.29 0.91
N TYR A 17 56.70 17.85 2.05
CA TYR A 17 55.61 17.26 2.84
C TYR A 17 54.37 17.33 1.95
N SER A 18 53.78 16.17 1.61
CA SER A 18 52.48 16.16 0.92
C SER A 18 51.47 16.79 1.87
N GLN A 19 51.17 18.08 1.68
CA GLN A 19 50.05 18.68 2.35
C GLN A 19 48.79 17.88 1.98
N PRO A 20 47.89 17.60 2.94
CA PRO A 20 46.59 17.03 2.61
C PRO A 20 45.93 17.92 1.55
N CYS A 21 45.67 17.38 0.37
CA CYS A 21 45.17 18.20 -0.72
C CYS A 21 43.69 18.50 -0.51
N LEU A 22 43.39 19.78 -0.31
CA LEU A 22 42.04 20.35 -0.29
C LEU A 22 41.09 19.63 0.69
N PRO A 23 41.38 19.62 2.01
CA PRO A 23 40.52 18.97 3.02
C PRO A 23 39.14 19.60 3.13
N GLN A 24 38.99 20.87 2.75
CA GLN A 24 37.69 21.55 2.69
C GLN A 24 37.02 21.46 1.32
N GLY A 25 37.64 20.79 0.35
CA GLY A 25 37.16 20.70 -1.01
C GLY A 25 37.53 21.89 -1.90
N ILE A 26 36.96 21.91 -3.10
CA ILE A 26 37.19 22.91 -4.13
C ILE A 26 35.91 23.16 -4.94
N ILE A 27 35.74 24.40 -5.39
CA ILE A 27 34.66 24.82 -6.29
C ILE A 27 35.29 25.36 -7.58
N PHE A 28 34.85 24.83 -8.72
CA PHE A 28 35.16 25.31 -10.06
C PHE A 28 33.93 25.99 -10.63
N THR A 29 34.05 27.29 -10.91
CA THR A 29 33.01 28.10 -11.52
C THR A 29 33.38 28.65 -12.89
N THR A 30 34.61 28.39 -13.34
CA THR A 30 35.12 28.82 -14.64
C THR A 30 36.08 27.79 -15.24
N GLN A 31 36.19 27.74 -16.58
CA GLN A 31 37.15 26.87 -17.25
C GLN A 31 38.60 27.20 -16.86
N THR A 32 38.91 28.48 -16.65
CA THR A 32 40.26 28.92 -16.23
C THR A 32 40.67 28.32 -14.89
N GLN A 33 39.74 28.11 -13.95
CA GLN A 33 40.07 27.45 -12.67
C GLN A 33 40.39 25.96 -12.88
N ILE A 34 39.66 25.28 -13.77
CA ILE A 34 39.94 23.89 -14.14
C ILE A 34 41.33 23.80 -14.79
N ASP A 35 41.58 24.60 -15.82
CA ASP A 35 42.82 24.57 -16.59
C ASP A 35 44.06 24.84 -15.71
N ASN A 36 43.91 25.67 -14.67
CA ASN A 36 44.97 25.99 -13.72
C ASN A 36 45.06 25.03 -12.53
N PHE A 37 44.23 23.99 -12.44
CA PHE A 37 44.20 23.12 -11.26
C PHE A 37 45.58 22.52 -10.94
N SER A 38 46.24 21.92 -11.94
CA SER A 38 47.53 21.26 -11.77
C SER A 38 48.68 22.24 -11.43
N SER A 39 48.57 23.52 -11.83
CA SER A 39 49.56 24.55 -11.50
C SER A 39 49.30 25.19 -10.14
N ALA A 40 48.02 25.34 -9.75
CA ALA A 40 47.60 25.86 -8.45
C ALA A 40 47.80 24.84 -7.32
N PHE A 41 47.65 23.54 -7.61
CA PHE A 41 47.79 22.44 -6.63
C PHE A 41 48.75 21.33 -7.13
N PRO A 42 50.06 21.63 -7.26
CA PRO A 42 51.02 20.67 -7.81
C PRO A 42 51.08 19.36 -7.00
N GLY A 43 50.94 18.23 -7.67
CA GLY A 43 50.99 16.90 -7.05
C GLY A 43 49.71 16.49 -6.31
N CYS A 44 48.65 17.31 -6.36
CA CYS A 44 47.35 16.92 -5.84
C CYS A 44 46.69 15.87 -6.74
N THR A 45 46.66 14.63 -6.26
CA THR A 45 45.98 13.51 -6.93
C THR A 45 44.76 13.02 -6.15
N GLN A 46 44.64 13.35 -4.87
CA GLN A 46 43.51 12.97 -4.02
C GLN A 46 42.93 14.22 -3.37
N ILE A 47 41.65 14.51 -3.59
CA ILE A 47 40.96 15.62 -2.91
C ILE A 47 40.24 15.07 -1.68
N LEU A 48 40.63 15.55 -0.49
CA LEU A 48 40.07 15.05 0.77
C LEU A 48 38.67 15.61 1.09
N GLY A 49 38.31 16.76 0.52
CA GLY A 49 36.98 17.33 0.64
C GLY A 49 36.11 17.09 -0.59
N PHE A 50 35.09 17.92 -0.79
CA PHE A 50 34.22 17.86 -1.96
C PHE A 50 34.86 18.47 -3.22
N VAL A 51 34.39 18.07 -4.38
CA VAL A 51 34.62 18.74 -5.66
C VAL A 51 33.27 19.22 -6.17
N ASN A 52 33.12 20.53 -6.37
CA ASN A 52 31.93 21.11 -6.99
C ASN A 52 32.31 21.80 -8.30
N ILE A 53 31.68 21.42 -9.39
CA ILE A 53 31.83 22.02 -10.72
C ILE A 53 30.46 22.62 -11.05
N ASP A 54 30.37 23.95 -10.99
CA ASP A 54 29.13 24.72 -11.09
C ASP A 54 29.45 26.08 -11.70
N GLU A 55 29.23 26.22 -13.01
CA GLU A 55 29.73 27.38 -13.76
C GLU A 55 28.96 28.67 -13.45
N ASN A 56 29.69 29.79 -13.33
CA ASN A 56 29.09 31.11 -13.10
C ASN A 56 28.38 31.68 -14.34
N LEU A 57 28.88 31.32 -15.53
CA LEU A 57 28.37 31.77 -16.81
C LEU A 57 28.01 30.54 -17.65
N PRO A 58 26.77 30.45 -18.17
CA PRO A 58 26.37 29.30 -18.97
C PRO A 58 27.27 29.05 -20.18
N GLY A 59 27.79 27.83 -20.27
CA GLY A 59 28.66 27.33 -21.32
C GLY A 59 30.15 27.67 -21.16
N ASP A 60 30.59 28.16 -20.00
CA ASP A 60 32.00 28.48 -19.75
C ASP A 60 32.85 27.21 -19.58
N ILE A 61 32.37 26.24 -18.78
CA ILE A 61 33.05 24.97 -18.55
C ILE A 61 32.71 24.00 -19.70
N THR A 62 33.72 23.68 -20.50
CA THR A 62 33.58 22.86 -21.72
C THR A 62 34.29 21.52 -21.64
N ASN A 63 35.25 21.36 -20.72
CA ASN A 63 35.98 20.11 -20.51
C ASN A 63 36.62 20.05 -19.10
N LEU A 64 36.93 18.84 -18.64
CA LEU A 64 37.56 18.60 -17.34
C LEU A 64 39.02 18.12 -17.44
N ASN A 65 39.66 18.25 -18.61
CA ASN A 65 40.93 17.56 -18.94
C ASN A 65 42.06 17.78 -17.92
N ALA A 66 42.15 18.98 -17.35
CA ALA A 66 43.18 19.34 -16.37
C ALA A 66 42.99 18.68 -15.00
N LEU A 67 41.85 18.00 -14.77
CA LEU A 67 41.56 17.20 -13.58
C LEU A 67 42.03 15.74 -13.71
N SER A 68 42.61 15.34 -14.85
CA SER A 68 43.04 13.95 -15.12
C SER A 68 44.12 13.43 -14.17
N VAL A 69 44.73 14.30 -13.37
CA VAL A 69 45.65 13.93 -12.29
C VAL A 69 44.93 13.31 -11.07
N LEU A 70 43.62 13.49 -10.94
CA LEU A 70 42.84 13.03 -9.80
C LEU A 70 42.61 11.51 -9.86
N THR A 71 42.83 10.85 -8.72
CA THR A 71 42.65 9.42 -8.53
C THR A 71 41.59 9.08 -7.48
N SER A 72 41.31 9.98 -6.53
CA SER A 72 40.16 9.84 -5.63
C SER A 72 39.63 11.18 -5.12
N ILE A 73 38.34 11.18 -4.78
CA ILE A 73 37.65 12.29 -4.11
C ILE A 73 37.01 11.70 -2.85
N GLU A 74 37.49 12.09 -1.66
CA GLU A 74 36.96 11.54 -0.40
C GLU A 74 35.60 12.16 -0.03
N GLY A 75 35.31 13.37 -0.51
CA GLY A 75 34.01 14.03 -0.34
C GLY A 75 33.04 13.77 -1.49
N ASN A 76 32.07 14.68 -1.64
CA ASN A 76 31.10 14.65 -2.74
C ASN A 76 31.77 15.04 -4.06
N LEU A 77 31.36 14.42 -5.16
CA LEU A 77 31.59 14.92 -6.51
C LEU A 77 30.27 15.50 -7.04
N VAL A 78 30.24 16.81 -7.25
CA VAL A 78 29.10 17.54 -7.79
C VAL A 78 29.48 18.14 -9.13
N VAL A 79 28.75 17.78 -10.19
CA VAL A 79 28.80 18.44 -11.50
C VAL A 79 27.41 18.98 -11.78
N ASP A 80 27.23 20.28 -11.59
CA ASP A 80 25.96 20.99 -11.66
C ASP A 80 26.03 22.10 -12.71
N SER A 81 24.91 22.35 -13.39
CA SER A 81 24.73 23.51 -14.28
C SER A 81 25.81 23.70 -15.36
N THR A 82 26.49 22.65 -15.84
CA THR A 82 27.50 22.78 -16.91
C THR A 82 26.86 22.63 -18.30
N PHE A 83 26.45 23.74 -18.91
CA PHE A 83 25.56 23.74 -20.08
C PHE A 83 26.26 23.37 -21.40
N ALA A 84 27.59 23.42 -21.46
CA ALA A 84 28.36 23.03 -22.66
C ALA A 84 29.11 21.69 -22.53
N LEU A 85 29.13 21.10 -21.32
CA LEU A 85 29.87 19.87 -21.04
C LEU A 85 29.11 18.66 -21.59
N THR A 86 29.78 17.84 -22.41
CA THR A 86 29.14 16.70 -23.11
C THR A 86 29.48 15.33 -22.52
N ASN A 87 30.57 15.25 -21.76
CA ASN A 87 31.05 14.08 -21.01
C ASN A 87 31.92 14.52 -19.82
N LEU A 88 32.38 13.56 -19.02
CA LEU A 88 33.20 13.80 -17.83
C LEU A 88 34.69 13.44 -18.06
N SER A 89 35.13 13.35 -19.31
CA SER A 89 36.53 13.07 -19.63
C SER A 89 37.45 14.13 -19.01
N GLY A 90 38.53 13.67 -18.41
CA GLY A 90 39.29 14.41 -17.41
C GLY A 90 39.14 13.86 -16.00
N LEU A 91 38.12 13.03 -15.72
CA LEU A 91 38.01 12.30 -14.45
C LEU A 91 38.44 10.82 -14.55
N ASP A 92 39.02 10.40 -15.69
CA ASP A 92 39.27 9.01 -16.10
C ASP A 92 40.15 8.18 -15.16
N ASN A 93 40.77 8.82 -14.17
CA ASN A 93 41.64 8.19 -13.18
C ASN A 93 41.01 8.08 -11.79
N VAL A 94 39.84 8.71 -11.56
CA VAL A 94 39.10 8.63 -10.30
C VAL A 94 38.57 7.21 -10.11
N ASN A 95 38.95 6.57 -9.01
CA ASN A 95 38.58 5.20 -8.67
C ASN A 95 37.52 5.10 -7.55
N SER A 96 37.39 6.15 -6.74
CA SER A 96 36.46 6.21 -5.62
C SER A 96 35.94 7.62 -5.38
N ILE A 97 34.67 7.69 -5.01
CA ILE A 97 34.00 8.89 -4.50
C ILE A 97 33.53 8.54 -3.09
N GLY A 98 34.11 9.15 -2.06
CA GLY A 98 33.78 8.83 -0.67
C GLY A 98 32.41 9.36 -0.24
N GLY A 99 31.96 10.46 -0.85
CA GLY A 99 30.64 11.05 -0.62
C GLY A 99 29.63 10.75 -1.72
N THR A 100 28.69 11.68 -1.91
CA THR A 100 27.64 11.63 -2.93
C THR A 100 28.19 12.00 -4.31
N LEU A 101 27.78 11.24 -5.34
CA LEU A 101 27.89 11.64 -6.74
C LEU A 101 26.60 12.37 -7.16
N LYS A 102 26.69 13.65 -7.48
CA LYS A 102 25.58 14.44 -8.00
C LYS A 102 25.91 14.96 -9.40
N ILE A 103 25.13 14.58 -10.39
CA ILE A 103 25.21 15.08 -11.76
C ILE A 103 23.86 15.74 -12.07
N SER A 104 23.85 17.06 -12.14
CA SER A 104 22.60 17.84 -12.19
C SER A 104 22.62 18.98 -13.20
N ALA A 105 21.49 19.26 -13.84
CA ALA A 105 21.30 20.41 -14.72
C ALA A 105 22.33 20.54 -15.86
N ASN A 106 22.88 19.41 -16.35
CA ASN A 106 23.86 19.39 -17.44
C ASN A 106 23.15 19.00 -18.75
N THR A 107 22.47 19.97 -19.36
CA THR A 107 21.56 19.71 -20.50
C THR A 107 22.25 19.21 -21.77
N ALA A 108 23.57 19.43 -21.92
CA ALA A 108 24.37 18.92 -23.03
C ALA A 108 25.09 17.59 -22.72
N LEU A 109 25.02 17.08 -21.49
CA LEU A 109 25.73 15.89 -21.06
C LEU A 109 25.09 14.63 -21.67
N THR A 110 25.84 13.94 -22.52
CA THR A 110 25.35 12.76 -23.25
C THR A 110 25.93 11.45 -22.73
N SER A 111 27.02 11.52 -21.95
CA SER A 111 27.77 10.36 -21.48
C SER A 111 28.43 10.64 -20.14
N LEU A 112 28.58 9.59 -19.31
CA LEU A 112 29.36 9.63 -18.07
C LEU A 112 30.80 9.12 -18.28
N SER A 113 31.25 8.98 -19.54
CA SER A 113 32.65 8.63 -19.83
C SER A 113 33.59 9.58 -19.10
N GLY A 114 34.59 9.00 -18.47
CA GLY A 114 35.42 9.66 -17.47
C GLY A 114 35.20 9.10 -16.07
N LEU A 115 34.06 8.46 -15.78
CA LEU A 115 33.82 7.77 -14.50
C LEU A 115 34.07 6.25 -14.57
N ASP A 116 34.56 5.75 -15.70
CA ASP A 116 34.66 4.32 -16.01
C ASP A 116 35.46 3.49 -14.98
N LYS A 117 36.34 4.14 -14.20
CA LYS A 117 37.15 3.48 -13.16
C LYS A 117 36.54 3.56 -11.76
N VAL A 118 35.45 4.28 -11.56
CA VAL A 118 34.81 4.42 -10.25
C VAL A 118 34.22 3.07 -9.86
N THR A 119 34.69 2.54 -8.73
CA THR A 119 34.24 1.24 -8.20
C THR A 119 33.33 1.36 -6.99
N SER A 120 33.39 2.50 -6.29
CA SER A 120 32.64 2.74 -5.06
C SER A 120 32.21 4.19 -4.93
N ILE A 121 30.96 4.37 -4.48
CA ILE A 121 30.35 5.63 -4.10
C ILE A 121 29.87 5.46 -2.65
N GLY A 122 30.57 6.10 -1.72
CA GLY A 122 30.31 5.96 -0.28
C GLY A 122 29.02 6.63 0.17
N GLY A 123 28.54 7.64 -0.57
CA GLY A 123 27.26 8.30 -0.36
C GLY A 123 26.17 7.86 -1.36
N GLY A 124 25.25 8.79 -1.64
CA GLY A 124 24.20 8.58 -2.63
C GLY A 124 24.63 8.91 -4.07
N VAL A 125 23.72 8.66 -4.99
CA VAL A 125 23.83 9.01 -6.41
C VAL A 125 22.59 9.81 -6.79
N ASP A 126 22.75 11.04 -7.28
CA ASP A 126 21.66 11.92 -7.73
C ASP A 126 21.89 12.34 -9.19
N PHE A 127 21.06 11.81 -10.09
CA PHE A 127 20.96 12.23 -11.48
C PHE A 127 19.68 13.03 -11.69
N ASN A 128 19.85 14.35 -11.87
CA ASN A 128 18.74 15.29 -11.95
C ASN A 128 18.84 16.22 -13.16
N ASN A 129 17.83 16.31 -14.02
CA ASN A 129 17.79 17.34 -15.07
C ASN A 129 18.97 17.26 -16.06
N ASN A 130 19.31 16.05 -16.52
CA ASN A 130 20.32 15.81 -17.58
C ASN A 130 19.63 15.30 -18.85
N ASP A 131 18.89 16.18 -19.50
CA ASP A 131 17.93 15.82 -20.56
C ASP A 131 18.53 15.07 -21.77
N ALA A 132 19.84 15.23 -22.03
CA ALA A 132 20.53 14.56 -23.13
C ALA A 132 21.16 13.21 -22.74
N LEU A 133 21.20 12.86 -21.45
CA LEU A 133 21.78 11.61 -20.97
C LEU A 133 20.82 10.45 -21.25
N THR A 134 21.30 9.39 -21.89
CA THR A 134 20.44 8.28 -22.34
C THR A 134 20.53 7.03 -21.47
N ASN A 135 21.63 6.88 -20.71
CA ASN A 135 21.94 5.76 -19.83
C ASN A 135 23.10 6.16 -18.90
N PHE A 136 23.56 5.22 -18.06
CA PHE A 136 24.61 5.43 -17.06
C PHE A 136 25.95 4.76 -17.43
N SER A 137 26.17 4.43 -18.71
CA SER A 137 27.45 3.85 -19.15
C SER A 137 28.60 4.77 -18.74
N GLY A 138 29.63 4.21 -18.15
CA GLY A 138 30.65 4.93 -17.39
C GLY A 138 30.58 4.67 -15.89
N LEU A 139 29.48 4.12 -15.36
CA LEU A 139 29.38 3.65 -13.97
C LEU A 139 29.40 2.12 -13.85
N ASP A 140 29.78 1.42 -14.91
CA ASP A 140 29.67 -0.04 -15.04
C ASP A 140 30.39 -0.83 -13.93
N ASN A 141 31.36 -0.21 -13.26
CA ASN A 141 32.18 -0.83 -12.22
C ASN A 141 31.74 -0.49 -10.78
N VAL A 142 30.70 0.34 -10.60
CA VAL A 142 30.19 0.71 -9.27
C VAL A 142 29.49 -0.51 -8.64
N ALA A 143 30.08 -1.05 -7.57
CA ALA A 143 29.59 -2.28 -6.94
C ALA A 143 28.47 -2.05 -5.91
N SER A 144 28.42 -0.85 -5.32
CA SER A 144 27.47 -0.48 -4.25
C SER A 144 27.24 1.03 -4.20
N ILE A 145 26.05 1.44 -3.75
CA ILE A 145 25.72 2.81 -3.38
C ILE A 145 25.42 2.82 -1.88
N GLY A 146 26.21 3.56 -1.10
CA GLY A 146 26.06 3.66 0.36
C GLY A 146 24.89 4.53 0.82
N GLY A 147 24.22 5.23 -0.10
CA GLY A 147 23.04 6.05 0.17
C GLY A 147 21.89 5.79 -0.80
N ASP A 148 21.17 6.86 -1.09
CA ASP A 148 20.04 6.84 -2.03
C ASP A 148 20.50 6.81 -3.49
N LEU A 149 19.69 6.22 -4.37
CA LEU A 149 19.78 6.37 -5.82
C LEU A 149 18.57 7.18 -6.32
N TYR A 150 18.80 8.45 -6.66
CA TYR A 150 17.82 9.35 -7.25
C TYR A 150 18.06 9.48 -8.76
N VAL A 151 17.03 9.18 -9.56
CA VAL A 151 17.02 9.43 -11.01
C VAL A 151 15.75 10.17 -11.37
N ARG A 152 15.89 11.46 -11.65
CA ARG A 152 14.75 12.36 -11.78
C ARG A 152 14.90 13.42 -12.86
N TYR A 153 13.81 13.77 -13.53
CA TYR A 153 13.81 14.81 -14.57
C TYR A 153 14.87 14.54 -15.66
N ASN A 154 15.08 13.30 -16.10
CA ASN A 154 16.00 13.01 -17.21
C ASN A 154 15.19 12.48 -18.40
N ASP A 155 14.91 13.36 -19.35
CA ASP A 155 13.95 13.08 -20.42
C ASP A 155 14.41 11.99 -21.40
N ALA A 156 15.71 11.83 -21.63
CA ALA A 156 16.24 10.85 -22.58
C ALA A 156 16.66 9.50 -21.98
N ILE A 157 16.63 9.33 -20.65
CA ILE A 157 17.01 8.06 -20.02
C ILE A 157 15.95 7.00 -20.32
N THR A 158 16.38 5.90 -20.92
CA THR A 158 15.46 4.82 -21.32
C THR A 158 15.51 3.59 -20.42
N ASN A 159 16.62 3.40 -19.69
CA ASN A 159 16.93 2.30 -18.79
C ASN A 159 18.13 2.66 -17.88
N PHE A 160 18.55 1.72 -17.04
CA PHE A 160 19.65 1.85 -16.08
C PHE A 160 20.94 1.15 -16.54
N ASN A 161 21.11 0.89 -17.84
CA ASN A 161 22.36 0.32 -18.35
C ASN A 161 23.54 1.18 -17.92
N GLY A 162 24.62 0.53 -17.49
CA GLY A 162 25.74 1.17 -16.81
C GLY A 162 25.73 1.01 -15.29
N LEU A 163 24.62 0.57 -14.68
CA LEU A 163 24.55 0.29 -13.24
C LEU A 163 24.55 -1.21 -12.90
N GLY A 164 24.92 -2.05 -13.86
CA GLY A 164 24.80 -3.51 -13.77
C GLY A 164 25.60 -4.17 -12.66
N SER A 165 26.61 -3.51 -12.09
CA SER A 165 27.44 -4.05 -11.01
C SER A 165 26.89 -3.77 -9.61
N ILE A 166 25.86 -2.94 -9.48
CA ILE A 166 25.30 -2.58 -8.17
C ILE A 166 24.57 -3.79 -7.58
N ASN A 167 25.03 -4.22 -6.40
CA ASN A 167 24.41 -5.33 -5.67
C ASN A 167 23.39 -4.87 -4.62
N SER A 168 23.56 -3.67 -4.07
CA SER A 168 22.69 -3.12 -3.04
C SER A 168 22.59 -1.61 -3.11
N ILE A 169 21.41 -1.10 -2.76
CA ILE A 169 21.15 0.32 -2.51
C ILE A 169 20.81 0.42 -1.02
N GLU A 170 21.68 1.03 -0.22
CA GLU A 170 21.47 1.13 1.24
C GLU A 170 20.33 2.10 1.59
N GLY A 171 20.12 3.13 0.77
CA GLY A 171 19.04 4.10 0.92
C GLY A 171 17.80 3.78 0.09
N ASN A 172 17.18 4.84 -0.42
CA ASN A 172 16.00 4.81 -1.28
C ASN A 172 16.38 4.63 -2.75
N LEU A 173 15.56 3.88 -3.50
CA LEU A 173 15.56 3.92 -4.96
C LEU A 173 14.39 4.79 -5.42
N SER A 174 14.68 5.98 -5.94
CA SER A 174 13.66 6.97 -6.33
C SER A 174 13.79 7.36 -7.79
N VAL A 175 12.77 7.02 -8.59
CA VAL A 175 12.79 7.15 -10.05
C VAL A 175 11.56 7.89 -10.54
N TYR A 176 11.70 9.16 -10.96
CA TYR A 176 10.52 9.96 -11.27
C TYR A 176 10.71 11.09 -12.26
N PHE A 177 9.66 11.45 -13.00
CA PHE A 177 9.74 12.43 -14.11
C PHE A 177 10.80 12.07 -15.17
N ASN A 178 10.92 10.79 -15.57
CA ASN A 178 11.79 10.40 -16.68
C ASN A 178 10.94 10.04 -17.90
N GLY A 179 10.83 10.95 -18.86
CA GLY A 179 9.87 10.88 -19.96
C GLY A 179 10.04 9.67 -20.90
N ALA A 180 11.27 9.19 -21.09
CA ALA A 180 11.59 8.06 -21.97
C ALA A 180 11.85 6.74 -21.23
N LEU A 181 11.73 6.69 -19.91
CA LEU A 181 12.11 5.50 -19.13
C LEU A 181 11.11 4.36 -19.34
N THR A 182 11.60 3.23 -19.87
CA THR A 182 10.75 2.08 -20.24
C THR A 182 10.79 0.93 -19.23
N SER A 183 11.90 0.77 -18.51
CA SER A 183 12.15 -0.29 -17.52
C SER A 183 13.31 0.06 -16.58
N MET A 184 13.53 -0.76 -15.55
CA MET A 184 14.68 -0.68 -14.63
C MET A 184 15.89 -1.52 -15.09
N SER A 185 15.90 -1.98 -16.36
CA SER A 185 16.95 -2.87 -16.90
C SER A 185 18.32 -2.22 -16.70
N GLY A 186 19.30 -3.00 -16.24
CA GLY A 186 20.59 -2.48 -15.78
C GLY A 186 20.72 -2.45 -14.25
N LEU A 187 19.64 -2.65 -13.49
CA LEU A 187 19.69 -2.91 -12.03
C LEU A 187 19.62 -4.40 -11.68
N ASP A 188 19.92 -5.28 -12.63
CA ASP A 188 19.67 -6.73 -12.57
C ASP A 188 20.39 -7.49 -11.44
N ASN A 189 21.37 -6.86 -10.79
CA ASN A 189 22.12 -7.43 -9.67
C ASN A 189 21.69 -6.91 -8.30
N VAL A 190 20.79 -5.91 -8.22
CA VAL A 190 20.32 -5.37 -6.95
C VAL A 190 19.51 -6.43 -6.20
N THR A 191 19.97 -6.81 -5.01
CA THR A 191 19.30 -7.80 -4.14
C THR A 191 18.44 -7.16 -3.06
N SER A 192 18.72 -5.92 -2.67
CA SER A 192 17.99 -5.24 -1.60
C SER A 192 17.98 -3.72 -1.78
N ILE A 193 16.86 -3.12 -1.37
CA ILE A 193 16.67 -1.68 -1.20
C ILE A 193 16.49 -1.45 0.30
N GLY A 194 17.44 -0.76 0.93
CA GLY A 194 17.50 -0.64 2.39
C GLY A 194 16.38 0.23 2.97
N GLN A 195 15.93 1.24 2.23
CA GLN A 195 14.80 2.09 2.60
C GLN A 195 13.63 1.89 1.60
N GLY A 196 13.10 2.97 1.02
CA GLY A 196 11.93 2.93 0.15
C GLY A 196 12.25 2.76 -1.33
N PHE A 197 11.26 2.28 -2.08
CA PHE A 197 11.24 2.26 -3.53
C PHE A 197 10.12 3.19 -4.03
N ALA A 198 10.48 4.22 -4.78
CA ALA A 198 9.55 5.16 -5.38
C ALA A 198 9.68 5.17 -6.91
N ALA A 199 8.58 4.98 -7.63
CA ALA A 199 8.52 5.10 -9.07
C ALA A 199 7.28 5.87 -9.50
N PHE A 200 7.44 7.12 -9.97
CA PHE A 200 6.29 7.95 -10.29
C PHE A 200 6.50 8.97 -11.40
N PHE A 201 5.43 9.35 -12.11
CA PHE A 201 5.53 10.22 -13.30
C PHE A 201 6.53 9.73 -14.36
N ASN A 202 6.62 8.42 -14.62
CA ASN A 202 7.37 7.86 -15.75
C ASN A 202 6.35 7.34 -16.79
N PRO A 203 5.93 8.18 -17.75
CA PRO A 203 4.72 7.92 -18.53
C PRO A 203 4.81 6.69 -19.44
N VAL A 204 6.01 6.28 -19.84
CA VAL A 204 6.25 5.13 -20.74
C VAL A 204 6.82 3.89 -20.02
N LEU A 205 6.93 3.94 -18.68
CA LEU A 205 7.40 2.81 -17.88
C LEU A 205 6.36 1.69 -17.92
N THR A 206 6.75 0.50 -18.38
CA THR A 206 5.79 -0.61 -18.60
C THR A 206 5.85 -1.69 -17.53
N SER A 207 7.00 -1.83 -16.86
CA SER A 207 7.26 -2.81 -15.80
C SER A 207 8.50 -2.41 -14.99
N PHE A 208 8.80 -3.16 -13.93
CA PHE A 208 10.03 -3.03 -13.13
C PHE A 208 11.10 -4.06 -13.52
N SER A 209 11.06 -4.59 -14.75
CA SER A 209 12.11 -5.46 -15.28
C SER A 209 13.48 -4.82 -15.04
N GLY A 210 14.41 -5.59 -14.49
CA GLY A 210 15.67 -5.10 -13.93
C GLY A 210 15.76 -5.27 -12.41
N LEU A 211 14.65 -5.27 -11.67
CA LEU A 211 14.67 -5.48 -10.21
C LEU A 211 14.47 -6.94 -9.78
N GLY A 212 14.64 -7.89 -10.71
CA GLY A 212 14.25 -9.29 -10.54
C GLY A 212 14.95 -10.03 -9.40
N LYS A 213 16.04 -9.50 -8.85
CA LYS A 213 16.76 -10.09 -7.71
C LYS A 213 16.44 -9.44 -6.36
N VAL A 214 15.66 -8.36 -6.34
CA VAL A 214 15.30 -7.69 -5.09
C VAL A 214 14.42 -8.62 -4.26
N THR A 215 14.88 -8.94 -3.05
CA THR A 215 14.14 -9.80 -2.11
C THR A 215 13.41 -9.02 -1.03
N SER A 216 13.88 -7.81 -0.71
CA SER A 216 13.30 -7.00 0.36
C SER A 216 13.41 -5.51 0.08
N ILE A 217 12.37 -4.78 0.47
CA ILE A 217 12.32 -3.31 0.49
C ILE A 217 12.09 -2.91 1.94
N GLY A 218 13.10 -2.29 2.57
CA GLY A 218 13.11 -2.05 4.01
C GLY A 218 12.11 -0.99 4.47
N GLY A 219 11.67 -0.11 3.58
CA GLY A 219 10.69 0.94 3.82
C GLY A 219 9.47 0.83 2.92
N TYR A 220 9.02 1.97 2.40
CA TYR A 220 7.81 2.10 1.60
C TYR A 220 7.99 1.65 0.14
N VAL A 221 6.88 1.35 -0.53
CA VAL A 221 6.79 1.21 -1.98
C VAL A 221 5.74 2.20 -2.48
N ASP A 222 6.16 3.20 -3.24
CA ASP A 222 5.29 4.25 -3.79
C ASP A 222 5.33 4.23 -5.32
N VAL A 223 4.24 3.78 -5.94
CA VAL A 223 4.11 3.66 -7.40
C VAL A 223 2.91 4.44 -7.89
N TYR A 224 3.13 5.60 -8.54
CA TYR A 224 2.01 6.39 -9.02
C TYR A 224 2.24 7.21 -10.29
N ASN A 225 1.17 7.51 -11.03
CA ASN A 225 1.26 8.28 -12.29
C ASN A 225 2.22 7.68 -13.34
N ASN A 226 2.32 6.34 -13.45
CA ASN A 226 3.04 5.67 -14.55
C ASN A 226 2.02 5.15 -15.57
N ALA A 227 1.66 5.99 -16.53
CA ALA A 227 0.51 5.77 -17.42
C ALA A 227 0.56 4.46 -18.22
N ALA A 228 1.75 3.98 -18.59
CA ALA A 228 1.96 2.74 -19.34
C ALA A 228 2.23 1.50 -18.47
N LEU A 229 2.29 1.63 -17.14
CA LEU A 229 2.60 0.52 -16.24
C LEU A 229 1.44 -0.48 -16.24
N THR A 230 1.71 -1.74 -16.59
CA THR A 230 0.65 -2.76 -16.73
C THR A 230 0.60 -3.77 -15.59
N ASN A 231 1.72 -3.98 -14.90
CA ASN A 231 1.89 -4.90 -13.76
C ASN A 231 3.21 -4.62 -13.02
N PHE A 232 3.52 -5.42 -12.00
CA PHE A 232 4.71 -5.32 -11.16
C PHE A 232 5.80 -6.34 -11.54
N SER A 233 5.79 -6.85 -12.79
CA SER A 233 6.85 -7.75 -13.28
C SER A 233 8.22 -7.12 -13.06
N GLY A 234 9.15 -7.92 -12.55
CA GLY A 234 10.44 -7.46 -12.06
C GLY A 234 10.55 -7.41 -10.54
N LEU A 235 9.45 -7.45 -9.78
CA LEU A 235 9.48 -7.52 -8.31
C LEU A 235 9.14 -8.91 -7.74
N GLY A 236 9.10 -9.95 -8.58
CA GLY A 236 8.63 -11.30 -8.24
C GLY A 236 9.44 -12.08 -7.20
N ASN A 237 10.52 -11.48 -6.66
CA ASN A 237 11.30 -12.03 -5.56
C ASN A 237 11.14 -11.27 -4.25
N VAL A 238 10.42 -10.15 -4.24
CA VAL A 238 10.17 -9.37 -3.03
C VAL A 238 9.27 -10.17 -2.10
N THR A 239 9.74 -10.42 -0.88
CA THR A 239 9.00 -11.15 0.15
C THR A 239 8.37 -10.23 1.20
N SER A 240 8.93 -9.03 1.39
CA SER A 240 8.47 -8.10 2.43
C SER A 240 8.65 -6.64 2.01
N ILE A 241 7.67 -5.82 2.38
CA ILE A 241 7.69 -4.35 2.33
C ILE A 241 7.65 -3.86 3.77
N GLY A 242 8.67 -3.13 4.21
CA GLY A 242 8.79 -2.74 5.61
C GLY A 242 7.88 -1.57 6.04
N GLY A 243 7.43 -0.75 5.08
CA GLY A 243 6.54 0.39 5.30
C GLY A 243 5.26 0.30 4.49
N ASP A 244 4.75 1.46 4.09
CA ASP A 244 3.51 1.56 3.30
C ASP A 244 3.70 1.02 1.89
N PHE A 245 2.66 0.39 1.35
CA PHE A 245 2.57 0.01 -0.06
C PHE A 245 1.48 0.82 -0.76
N THR A 246 1.89 1.84 -1.50
CA THR A 246 1.02 2.77 -2.23
C THR A 246 1.09 2.55 -3.73
N VAL A 247 -0.07 2.29 -4.36
CA VAL A 247 -0.22 2.19 -5.82
C VAL A 247 -1.36 3.08 -6.28
N ARG A 248 -1.07 4.19 -6.97
CA ARG A 248 -2.12 5.12 -7.41
C ARG A 248 -1.99 5.67 -8.81
N PHE A 249 -3.10 6.00 -9.47
CA PHE A 249 -3.08 6.75 -10.73
C PHE A 249 -2.26 6.06 -11.86
N ASN A 250 -2.19 4.74 -11.89
CA ASN A 250 -1.55 3.99 -12.98
C ASN A 250 -2.64 3.49 -13.93
N ALA A 251 -2.99 4.29 -14.93
CA ALA A 251 -4.20 4.10 -15.73
C ALA A 251 -4.24 2.77 -16.52
N ALA A 252 -3.08 2.22 -16.93
CA ALA A 252 -2.97 0.96 -17.64
C ALA A 252 -2.72 -0.27 -16.74
N LEU A 253 -2.63 -0.08 -15.41
CA LEU A 253 -2.29 -1.14 -14.48
C LEU A 253 -3.44 -2.13 -14.38
N ALA A 254 -3.27 -3.33 -14.92
CA ALA A 254 -4.33 -4.33 -15.01
C ALA A 254 -4.32 -5.31 -13.81
N SER A 255 -3.15 -5.54 -13.22
CA SER A 255 -2.95 -6.46 -12.09
C SER A 255 -1.71 -6.09 -11.29
N LEU A 256 -1.60 -6.62 -10.07
CA LEU A 256 -0.40 -6.54 -9.24
C LEU A 256 0.59 -7.70 -9.48
N ASN A 257 0.43 -8.47 -10.57
CA ASN A 257 1.27 -9.63 -10.89
C ASN A 257 2.76 -9.28 -10.82
N GLY A 258 3.55 -10.16 -10.21
CA GLY A 258 4.94 -9.88 -9.84
C GLY A 258 5.10 -9.54 -8.36
N LEU A 259 4.04 -9.52 -7.55
CA LEU A 259 4.10 -9.39 -6.08
C LEU A 259 3.73 -10.68 -5.36
N ASP A 260 3.66 -11.79 -6.08
CA ASP A 260 3.12 -13.08 -5.62
C ASP A 260 3.87 -13.69 -4.43
N LYS A 261 5.03 -13.16 -4.04
CA LYS A 261 5.81 -13.62 -2.89
C LYS A 261 5.74 -12.71 -1.67
N VAL A 262 5.10 -11.54 -1.78
CA VAL A 262 4.99 -10.61 -0.66
C VAL A 262 4.10 -11.25 0.41
N SER A 263 4.66 -11.45 1.60
CA SER A 263 3.96 -12.04 2.74
C SER A 263 3.61 -11.04 3.84
N SER A 264 4.27 -9.87 3.84
CA SER A 264 4.08 -8.86 4.88
C SER A 264 4.25 -7.45 4.34
N ILE A 265 3.34 -6.56 4.76
CA ILE A 265 3.42 -5.11 4.58
C ILE A 265 3.46 -4.49 5.99
N GLY A 266 4.57 -3.84 6.32
CA GLY A 266 4.77 -3.29 7.67
C GLY A 266 3.95 -2.03 7.95
N GLY A 267 3.57 -1.28 6.91
CA GLY A 267 2.69 -0.11 6.98
C GLY A 267 1.30 -0.38 6.39
N GLY A 268 0.69 0.65 5.83
CA GLY A 268 -0.62 0.59 5.18
C GLY A 268 -0.58 0.08 3.74
N LEU A 269 -1.68 -0.50 3.29
CA LEU A 269 -1.91 -0.89 1.89
C LEU A 269 -2.86 0.12 1.24
N ILE A 270 -2.35 0.93 0.30
CA ILE A 270 -3.15 1.92 -0.41
C ILE A 270 -3.17 1.65 -1.92
N ILE A 271 -4.30 1.21 -2.45
CA ILE A 271 -4.52 0.92 -3.87
C ILE A 271 -5.65 1.82 -4.38
N GLY A 272 -5.28 2.90 -5.06
CA GLY A 272 -6.20 3.99 -5.38
C GLY A 272 -6.19 4.41 -6.85
N ASN A 273 -7.33 4.70 -7.47
CA ASN A 273 -7.35 5.38 -8.79
C ASN A 273 -6.61 4.61 -9.91
N ASN A 274 -6.63 3.28 -9.92
CA ASN A 274 -6.08 2.45 -11.01
C ASN A 274 -7.24 1.90 -11.85
N ILE A 275 -7.71 2.69 -12.83
CA ILE A 275 -8.98 2.42 -13.52
C ILE A 275 -9.04 1.07 -14.26
N ALA A 276 -7.90 0.53 -14.70
CA ALA A 276 -7.80 -0.76 -15.39
C ALA A 276 -7.56 -1.95 -14.44
N LEU A 277 -7.35 -1.70 -13.14
CA LEU A 277 -6.95 -2.73 -12.18
C LEU A 277 -8.10 -3.68 -11.93
N ALA A 278 -7.99 -4.90 -12.46
CA ALA A 278 -9.03 -5.91 -12.38
C ALA A 278 -8.80 -6.93 -11.25
N SER A 279 -7.55 -7.10 -10.80
CA SER A 279 -7.21 -8.06 -9.75
C SER A 279 -6.05 -7.59 -8.87
N ILE A 280 -6.17 -7.90 -7.57
CA ILE A 280 -5.11 -7.77 -6.55
C ILE A 280 -4.65 -9.15 -6.03
N SER A 281 -5.02 -10.25 -6.69
CA SER A 281 -4.71 -11.63 -6.25
C SER A 281 -3.22 -11.95 -6.14
N ALA A 282 -2.35 -11.13 -6.72
CA ALA A 282 -0.91 -11.25 -6.48
C ALA A 282 -0.54 -11.02 -5.00
N LEU A 283 -1.46 -10.49 -4.18
CA LEU A 283 -1.27 -10.31 -2.74
C LEU A 283 -1.70 -11.53 -1.91
N ASP A 284 -2.13 -12.64 -2.53
CA ASP A 284 -2.69 -13.81 -1.82
C ASP A 284 -1.80 -14.34 -0.68
N ASN A 285 -0.49 -14.08 -0.67
CA ASN A 285 0.41 -14.51 0.41
C ASN A 285 0.53 -13.53 1.58
N VAL A 286 -0.08 -12.33 1.50
CA VAL A 286 -0.02 -11.32 2.56
C VAL A 286 -0.85 -11.76 3.76
N THR A 287 -0.18 -11.98 4.89
CA THR A 287 -0.85 -12.39 6.14
C THR A 287 -0.99 -11.25 7.14
N SER A 288 -0.22 -10.17 6.98
CA SER A 288 -0.15 -9.05 7.92
C SER A 288 0.01 -7.73 7.19
N ILE A 289 -0.80 -6.76 7.59
CA ILE A 289 -0.71 -5.34 7.21
C ILE A 289 -0.65 -4.55 8.51
N GLY A 290 0.47 -3.87 8.76
CA GLY A 290 0.70 -3.16 10.02
C GLY A 290 -0.13 -1.88 10.18
N GLY A 291 -0.52 -1.25 9.07
CA GLY A 291 -1.36 -0.05 9.04
C GLY A 291 -2.78 -0.31 8.54
N GLY A 292 -3.39 0.70 7.92
CA GLY A 292 -4.71 0.62 7.31
C GLY A 292 -4.72 0.01 5.90
N ILE A 293 -5.91 -0.36 5.42
CA ILE A 293 -6.18 -0.76 4.04
C ILE A 293 -7.09 0.31 3.41
N ASP A 294 -6.62 0.94 2.34
CA ASP A 294 -7.42 1.80 1.46
C ASP A 294 -7.44 1.22 0.05
N ILE A 295 -8.59 0.72 -0.38
CA ILE A 295 -8.81 0.26 -1.75
C ILE A 295 -9.90 1.13 -2.35
N SER A 296 -9.50 2.08 -3.20
CA SER A 296 -10.41 3.09 -3.69
C SER A 296 -10.31 3.42 -5.17
N SER A 297 -11.43 3.78 -5.79
CA SER A 297 -11.46 4.29 -7.17
C SER A 297 -10.83 3.34 -8.21
N ASN A 298 -10.95 2.02 -8.04
CA ASN A 298 -10.47 1.02 -9.00
C ASN A 298 -11.66 0.50 -9.81
N ALA A 299 -11.95 1.18 -10.93
CA ALA A 299 -13.18 1.01 -11.69
C ALA A 299 -13.40 -0.38 -12.31
N ALA A 300 -12.34 -1.19 -12.47
CA ALA A 300 -12.40 -2.54 -13.03
C ALA A 300 -12.30 -3.65 -11.98
N LEU A 301 -12.08 -3.31 -10.70
CA LEU A 301 -11.84 -4.29 -9.65
C LEU A 301 -13.15 -4.99 -9.27
N THR A 302 -13.20 -6.32 -9.40
CA THR A 302 -14.43 -7.10 -9.16
C THR A 302 -14.47 -7.80 -7.80
N SER A 303 -13.30 -8.06 -7.20
CA SER A 303 -13.15 -8.76 -5.93
C SER A 303 -11.91 -8.27 -5.18
N LEU A 304 -11.88 -8.51 -3.87
CA LEU A 304 -10.70 -8.28 -3.02
C LEU A 304 -9.81 -9.53 -2.86
N ASN A 305 -10.02 -10.58 -3.66
CA ASN A 305 -9.16 -11.78 -3.67
C ASN A 305 -7.70 -11.34 -3.80
N GLY A 306 -6.86 -11.79 -2.89
CA GLY A 306 -5.58 -11.15 -2.57
C GLY A 306 -5.45 -10.84 -1.09
N LEU A 307 -6.57 -10.62 -0.39
CA LEU A 307 -6.59 -10.31 1.04
C LEU A 307 -7.05 -11.48 1.92
N ASP A 308 -7.26 -12.65 1.32
CA ASP A 308 -7.87 -13.83 1.95
C ASP A 308 -7.12 -14.29 3.21
N ASN A 309 -5.83 -13.99 3.34
CA ASN A 309 -5.00 -14.39 4.48
C ASN A 309 -4.79 -13.29 5.52
N VAL A 310 -5.37 -12.10 5.34
CA VAL A 310 -5.26 -11.00 6.30
C VAL A 310 -6.19 -11.26 7.48
N THR A 311 -5.63 -11.29 8.69
CA THR A 311 -6.39 -11.58 9.92
C THR A 311 -6.75 -10.34 10.74
N SER A 312 -6.01 -9.24 10.58
CA SER A 312 -6.21 -8.02 11.36
C SER A 312 -5.76 -6.80 10.57
N ILE A 313 -6.43 -5.67 10.79
CA ILE A 313 -6.09 -4.37 10.19
C ILE A 313 -5.76 -3.42 11.33
N GLY A 314 -4.54 -2.88 11.33
CA GLY A 314 -4.01 -2.09 12.45
C GLY A 314 -4.68 -0.72 12.63
N GLU A 315 -5.20 -0.16 11.54
CA GLU A 315 -5.82 1.17 11.52
C GLU A 315 -7.17 1.10 10.77
N ILE A 316 -7.32 1.84 9.67
CA ILE A 316 -8.58 2.01 8.93
C ILE A 316 -8.77 0.90 7.89
N LEU A 317 -10.01 0.47 7.67
CA LEU A 317 -10.43 -0.24 6.45
C LEU A 317 -11.34 0.68 5.62
N ASN A 318 -10.83 1.17 4.49
CA ASN A 318 -11.55 1.98 3.53
C ASN A 318 -11.70 1.23 2.20
N ILE A 319 -12.91 0.79 1.88
CA ILE A 319 -13.26 0.23 0.57
C ILE A 319 -14.23 1.19 -0.10
N SER A 320 -13.75 2.00 -1.05
CA SER A 320 -14.58 3.07 -1.60
C SER A 320 -14.50 3.30 -3.10
N SER A 321 -15.62 3.64 -3.72
CA SER A 321 -15.65 3.99 -5.15
C SER A 321 -15.12 2.90 -6.09
N ASN A 322 -15.36 1.62 -5.77
CA ASN A 322 -15.07 0.50 -6.67
C ASN A 322 -16.39 0.01 -7.30
N PRO A 323 -16.88 0.64 -8.37
CA PRO A 323 -18.25 0.45 -8.86
C PRO A 323 -18.56 -0.97 -9.34
N THR A 324 -17.55 -1.76 -9.71
CA THR A 324 -17.69 -3.15 -10.17
C THR A 324 -17.43 -4.19 -9.09
N LEU A 325 -17.06 -3.78 -7.88
CA LEU A 325 -16.75 -4.70 -6.78
C LEU A 325 -18.02 -5.40 -6.31
N THR A 326 -18.05 -6.74 -6.37
CA THR A 326 -19.26 -7.51 -6.05
C THR A 326 -19.22 -8.23 -4.70
N SER A 327 -18.04 -8.41 -4.10
CA SER A 327 -17.86 -9.22 -2.88
C SER A 327 -16.74 -8.68 -1.99
N LEU A 328 -16.94 -8.79 -0.68
CA LEU A 328 -15.92 -8.59 0.36
C LEU A 328 -15.41 -9.91 0.96
N SER A 329 -15.79 -11.07 0.42
CA SER A 329 -15.47 -12.40 1.00
C SER A 329 -13.99 -12.65 1.29
N ALA A 330 -13.09 -12.01 0.56
CA ALA A 330 -11.65 -12.09 0.83
C ALA A 330 -11.25 -11.48 2.18
N LEU A 331 -12.16 -10.80 2.89
CA LEU A 331 -11.95 -10.26 4.23
C LEU A 331 -12.47 -11.20 5.34
N ASP A 332 -12.99 -12.39 5.00
CA ASP A 332 -13.63 -13.29 5.97
C ASP A 332 -12.72 -13.68 7.15
N ASN A 333 -11.40 -13.58 7.02
CA ASN A 333 -10.47 -13.87 8.13
C ASN A 333 -10.16 -12.66 9.04
N VAL A 334 -10.63 -11.46 8.69
CA VAL A 334 -10.38 -10.25 9.48
C VAL A 334 -11.23 -10.26 10.75
N THR A 335 -10.57 -10.24 11.91
CA THR A 335 -11.27 -10.28 13.22
C THR A 335 -11.38 -8.92 13.91
N SER A 336 -10.52 -7.95 13.56
CA SER A 336 -10.50 -6.63 14.20
C SER A 336 -9.93 -5.56 13.28
N ILE A 337 -10.47 -4.35 13.42
CA ILE A 337 -10.02 -3.14 12.71
C ILE A 337 -9.67 -2.08 13.78
N GLY A 338 -8.45 -1.55 13.74
CA GLY A 338 -7.96 -0.61 14.76
C GLY A 338 -8.45 0.84 14.61
N GLY A 339 -9.34 1.11 13.66
CA GLY A 339 -9.89 2.43 13.36
C GLY A 339 -11.22 2.33 12.63
N ASP A 340 -11.44 3.23 11.68
CA ASP A 340 -12.70 3.33 10.93
C ASP A 340 -12.92 2.14 9.99
N LEU A 341 -14.17 1.70 9.88
CA LEU A 341 -14.65 0.79 8.84
C LEU A 341 -15.54 1.56 7.87
N THR A 342 -15.02 1.85 6.68
CA THR A 342 -15.73 2.58 5.63
C THR A 342 -15.94 1.69 4.41
N VAL A 343 -17.21 1.48 4.07
CA VAL A 343 -17.65 0.91 2.79
C VAL A 343 -18.50 1.95 2.09
N TYR A 344 -17.95 2.61 1.08
CA TYR A 344 -18.57 3.79 0.48
C TYR A 344 -18.63 3.73 -1.05
N PHE A 345 -19.78 4.03 -1.66
CA PHE A 345 -19.88 4.20 -3.11
C PHE A 345 -19.45 2.96 -3.95
N ASN A 346 -19.73 1.74 -3.47
CA ASN A 346 -19.49 0.50 -4.22
C ASN A 346 -20.80 0.01 -4.84
N ALA A 347 -21.14 0.55 -6.02
CA ALA A 347 -22.47 0.40 -6.62
C ALA A 347 -22.91 -1.06 -6.86
N ALA A 348 -22.00 -1.97 -7.20
CA ALA A 348 -22.29 -3.39 -7.45
C ALA A 348 -22.20 -4.30 -6.20
N LEU A 349 -21.80 -3.77 -5.05
CA LEU A 349 -21.64 -4.56 -3.84
C LEU A 349 -23.02 -4.87 -3.25
N ALA A 350 -23.41 -6.14 -3.24
CA ALA A 350 -24.75 -6.57 -2.84
C ALA A 350 -24.87 -6.94 -1.35
N SER A 351 -23.76 -7.19 -0.67
CA SER A 351 -23.72 -7.68 0.71
C SER A 351 -22.42 -7.29 1.39
N LEU A 352 -22.45 -7.22 2.73
CA LEU A 352 -21.28 -7.05 3.59
C LEU A 352 -20.66 -8.40 4.03
N ASN A 353 -21.12 -9.52 3.46
CA ASN A 353 -20.48 -10.83 3.63
C ASN A 353 -18.99 -10.73 3.26
N GLY A 354 -18.13 -11.21 4.16
CA GLY A 354 -16.72 -10.79 4.22
C GLY A 354 -16.37 -10.18 5.57
N LEU A 355 -17.30 -9.43 6.19
CA LEU A 355 -17.06 -8.73 7.45
C LEU A 355 -17.60 -9.48 8.67
N ASN A 356 -18.17 -10.68 8.47
CA ASN A 356 -18.88 -11.43 9.51
C ASN A 356 -18.03 -11.74 10.75
N ASN A 357 -16.71 -11.84 10.59
CA ASN A 357 -15.81 -12.19 11.69
C ASN A 357 -15.20 -10.97 12.38
N VAL A 358 -15.50 -9.75 11.92
CA VAL A 358 -15.04 -8.52 12.56
C VAL A 358 -15.77 -8.36 13.90
N ALA A 359 -15.04 -8.59 14.99
CA ALA A 359 -15.57 -8.53 16.35
C ALA A 359 -15.51 -7.11 16.94
N SER A 360 -14.57 -6.28 16.50
CA SER A 360 -14.43 -4.91 17.00
C SER A 360 -13.85 -3.96 15.95
N ILE A 361 -14.28 -2.72 16.01
CA ILE A 361 -13.62 -1.59 15.35
C ILE A 361 -13.09 -0.63 16.42
N ALA A 362 -12.37 0.44 16.08
CA ALA A 362 -12.02 1.47 17.07
C ALA A 362 -12.24 2.88 16.51
N GLY A 363 -13.29 3.02 15.70
CA GLY A 363 -13.62 4.22 14.96
C GLY A 363 -15.06 4.20 14.46
N SER A 364 -15.33 4.97 13.41
CA SER A 364 -16.66 5.07 12.81
C SER A 364 -16.99 3.84 11.96
N LEU A 365 -18.26 3.42 12.01
CA LEU A 365 -18.85 2.47 11.06
C LEU A 365 -19.61 3.27 9.99
N ASN A 366 -19.04 3.36 8.79
CA ASN A 366 -19.63 4.10 7.68
C ASN A 366 -19.98 3.19 6.51
N ILE A 367 -21.28 2.94 6.31
CA ILE A 367 -21.82 2.17 5.18
C ILE A 367 -22.74 3.09 4.38
N SER A 368 -22.17 3.78 3.40
CA SER A 368 -22.88 4.85 2.69
C SER A 368 -22.77 4.77 1.17
N ALA A 369 -23.79 5.24 0.46
CA ALA A 369 -23.86 5.30 -1.00
C ALA A 369 -23.63 3.96 -1.72
N ASN A 370 -23.96 2.82 -1.10
CA ASN A 370 -23.83 1.51 -1.72
C ASN A 370 -25.18 1.08 -2.30
N ALA A 371 -25.37 1.37 -3.59
CA ALA A 371 -26.67 1.24 -4.24
C ALA A 371 -27.27 -0.17 -4.25
N SER A 372 -26.46 -1.23 -4.17
CA SER A 372 -26.94 -2.63 -4.24
C SER A 372 -27.07 -3.34 -2.89
N ILE A 373 -26.59 -2.75 -1.79
CA ILE A 373 -26.70 -3.36 -0.46
C ILE A 373 -28.15 -3.25 0.01
N THR A 374 -28.73 -4.38 0.42
CA THR A 374 -30.12 -4.44 0.95
C THR A 374 -30.19 -4.65 2.46
N SER A 375 -29.10 -5.15 3.07
CA SER A 375 -29.04 -5.47 4.49
C SER A 375 -27.65 -5.20 5.07
N LEU A 376 -27.60 -4.83 6.35
CA LEU A 376 -26.38 -4.79 7.16
C LEU A 376 -25.93 -6.17 7.67
N SER A 377 -26.57 -7.26 7.23
CA SER A 377 -26.07 -8.62 7.45
C SER A 377 -24.61 -8.71 6.99
N GLY A 378 -23.69 -9.01 7.91
CA GLY A 378 -22.25 -8.90 7.69
C GLY A 378 -21.54 -8.14 8.81
N VAL A 379 -22.19 -7.18 9.46
CA VAL A 379 -21.61 -6.40 10.57
C VAL A 379 -22.28 -6.67 11.93
N ASP A 380 -23.07 -7.74 12.02
CA ASP A 380 -23.85 -8.12 13.21
C ASP A 380 -22.97 -8.43 14.44
N ASN A 381 -21.75 -8.93 14.20
CA ASN A 381 -20.85 -9.38 15.25
C ASN A 381 -19.93 -8.29 15.83
N ILE A 382 -20.01 -7.05 15.32
CA ILE A 382 -19.21 -5.94 15.84
C ILE A 382 -19.72 -5.56 17.24
N ASP A 383 -18.83 -5.54 18.23
CA ASP A 383 -19.14 -5.06 19.57
C ASP A 383 -19.61 -3.58 19.50
N PRO A 384 -20.89 -3.30 19.86
CA PRO A 384 -21.47 -1.97 19.77
C PRO A 384 -20.71 -0.93 20.60
N SER A 385 -20.05 -1.33 21.70
CA SER A 385 -19.27 -0.41 22.54
C SER A 385 -17.99 0.09 21.88
N THR A 386 -17.59 -0.54 20.78
CA THR A 386 -16.36 -0.22 20.04
C THR A 386 -16.62 0.67 18.82
N ILE A 387 -17.89 0.88 18.46
CA ILE A 387 -18.31 1.82 17.43
C ILE A 387 -18.30 3.24 18.01
N ALA A 388 -17.52 4.14 17.41
CA ALA A 388 -17.49 5.55 17.83
C ALA A 388 -18.71 6.31 17.30
N ASP A 389 -18.93 6.24 15.99
CA ASP A 389 -20.03 6.89 15.26
C ASP A 389 -20.60 5.94 14.21
N LEU A 390 -21.92 5.97 14.03
CA LEU A 390 -22.61 5.22 12.98
C LEU A 390 -23.05 6.16 11.84
N ILE A 391 -22.64 5.85 10.62
CA ILE A 391 -23.02 6.61 9.42
C ILE A 391 -23.63 5.65 8.40
N LEU A 392 -24.93 5.77 8.19
CA LEU A 392 -25.70 5.00 7.22
C LEU A 392 -26.42 5.97 6.29
N GLU A 393 -25.83 6.32 5.16
CA GLU A 393 -26.39 7.35 4.29
C GLU A 393 -26.48 6.94 2.82
N ASN A 394 -27.53 7.40 2.13
CA ASN A 394 -27.65 7.36 0.67
C ASN A 394 -27.57 5.94 0.05
N SER A 395 -27.89 4.89 0.81
CA SER A 395 -27.96 3.50 0.31
C SER A 395 -29.41 3.15 -0.01
N ASN A 396 -29.87 3.56 -1.20
CA ASN A 396 -31.30 3.58 -1.57
C ASN A 396 -32.03 2.22 -1.54
N ASN A 397 -31.31 1.09 -1.52
CA ASN A 397 -31.89 -0.26 -1.44
C ASN A 397 -31.74 -0.91 -0.06
N LEU A 398 -31.09 -0.24 0.89
CA LEU A 398 -30.85 -0.75 2.24
C LEU A 398 -32.15 -0.69 3.05
N THR A 399 -32.79 -1.83 3.29
CA THR A 399 -34.07 -1.96 4.01
C THR A 399 -33.94 -2.63 5.38
N THR A 400 -32.85 -3.35 5.61
CA THR A 400 -32.64 -4.15 6.83
C THR A 400 -31.39 -3.67 7.57
N CYS A 401 -31.57 -2.93 8.66
CA CYS A 401 -30.51 -2.35 9.48
C CYS A 401 -30.53 -2.86 10.93
N GLU A 402 -31.57 -3.58 11.31
CA GLU A 402 -31.86 -4.13 12.63
C GLU A 402 -30.99 -5.35 12.98
N VAL A 403 -29.70 -5.28 12.71
CA VAL A 403 -28.70 -6.25 13.20
C VAL A 403 -28.33 -5.92 14.65
N ASN A 404 -27.91 -6.91 15.43
CA ASN A 404 -27.69 -6.78 16.88
C ASN A 404 -26.70 -5.66 17.20
N SER A 405 -25.56 -5.60 16.49
CA SER A 405 -24.56 -4.55 16.68
C SER A 405 -25.14 -3.13 16.54
N ILE A 406 -26.05 -2.92 15.58
CA ILE A 406 -26.66 -1.61 15.34
C ILE A 406 -27.78 -1.32 16.34
N CYS A 407 -28.61 -2.32 16.65
CA CYS A 407 -29.69 -2.17 17.64
C CYS A 407 -29.11 -1.85 19.03
N ASP A 408 -28.14 -2.64 19.48
CA ASP A 408 -27.51 -2.44 20.78
C ASP A 408 -26.75 -1.10 20.84
N TYR A 409 -26.10 -0.68 19.75
CA TYR A 409 -25.43 0.62 19.67
C TYR A 409 -26.42 1.78 19.87
N LEU A 410 -27.55 1.76 19.15
CA LEU A 410 -28.57 2.80 19.22
C LEU A 410 -29.32 2.80 20.56
N ASP A 411 -29.61 1.63 21.13
CA ASP A 411 -30.28 1.50 22.43
C ASP A 411 -29.41 2.01 23.60
N ASN A 412 -28.09 1.93 23.45
CA ASN A 412 -27.14 2.51 24.38
C ASN A 412 -26.88 4.02 24.16
N GLY A 413 -27.63 4.66 23.26
CA GLY A 413 -27.53 6.10 22.99
C GLY A 413 -26.34 6.49 22.11
N GLY A 414 -25.86 5.58 21.26
CA GLY A 414 -24.82 5.85 20.27
C GLY A 414 -25.18 6.99 19.32
N VAL A 415 -24.15 7.69 18.82
CA VAL A 415 -24.29 8.81 17.88
C VAL A 415 -24.43 8.27 16.47
N ALA A 416 -25.56 8.55 15.82
CA ALA A 416 -25.83 8.03 14.48
C ALA A 416 -26.33 9.10 13.52
N SER A 417 -25.78 9.11 12.30
CA SER A 417 -26.34 9.79 11.13
C SER A 417 -26.95 8.74 10.20
N ILE A 418 -28.28 8.74 10.09
CA ILE A 418 -29.02 7.79 9.27
C ILE A 418 -30.00 8.58 8.40
N SER A 419 -29.76 8.60 7.09
CA SER A 419 -30.61 9.34 6.14
C SER A 419 -30.44 8.92 4.68
N GLY A 420 -31.48 9.09 3.85
CA GLY A 420 -31.38 8.81 2.42
C GLY A 420 -31.28 7.33 2.07
N ASN A 421 -31.71 6.43 2.96
CA ASN A 421 -31.78 4.99 2.70
C ASN A 421 -33.23 4.57 2.39
N ALA A 422 -33.46 3.28 2.15
CA ALA A 422 -34.82 2.78 1.99
C ALA A 422 -35.60 2.79 3.32
N THR A 423 -36.92 2.71 3.23
CA THR A 423 -37.81 2.57 4.40
C THR A 423 -37.39 1.38 5.27
N GLY A 424 -37.33 1.59 6.58
CA GLY A 424 -36.78 0.65 7.56
C GLY A 424 -35.37 1.03 8.02
N CYS A 425 -34.66 1.81 7.20
CA CYS A 425 -33.29 2.25 7.45
C CYS A 425 -33.10 3.76 7.20
N ASN A 426 -34.15 4.54 6.99
CA ASN A 426 -34.02 5.92 6.51
C ASN A 426 -33.89 6.96 7.66
N SER A 427 -34.01 6.53 8.92
CA SER A 427 -33.72 7.37 10.08
C SER A 427 -33.42 6.52 11.32
N VAL A 428 -32.82 7.12 12.34
CA VAL A 428 -32.58 6.47 13.65
C VAL A 428 -33.88 5.91 14.24
N ALA A 429 -34.98 6.68 14.14
CA ALA A 429 -36.28 6.27 14.66
C ALA A 429 -36.85 5.04 13.92
N GLU A 430 -36.65 4.93 12.60
CA GLU A 430 -37.07 3.76 11.83
C GLU A 430 -36.29 2.51 12.25
N VAL A 431 -34.96 2.62 12.39
CA VAL A 431 -34.10 1.50 12.79
C VAL A 431 -34.44 1.05 14.21
N GLN A 432 -34.58 1.96 15.18
CA GLN A 432 -34.98 1.62 16.55
C GLN A 432 -36.38 0.99 16.63
N ALA A 433 -37.32 1.47 15.79
CA ALA A 433 -38.63 0.84 15.68
C ALA A 433 -38.54 -0.58 15.12
N ALA A 434 -37.65 -0.83 14.15
CA ALA A 434 -37.38 -2.17 13.61
C ALA A 434 -36.70 -3.08 14.66
N CYS A 435 -35.75 -2.58 15.44
CA CYS A 435 -35.08 -3.30 16.53
C CYS A 435 -36.06 -3.75 17.64
N THR A 436 -37.06 -2.92 17.94
CA THR A 436 -38.09 -3.20 18.95
C THR A 436 -39.35 -3.84 18.37
N ALA A 437 -39.42 -3.99 17.04
CA ALA A 437 -40.55 -4.60 16.37
C ALA A 437 -40.66 -6.06 16.82
N VAL A 438 -41.56 -6.30 17.77
CA VAL A 438 -42.15 -7.62 17.94
C VAL A 438 -42.83 -7.90 16.59
N PRO A 439 -42.44 -8.93 15.81
CA PRO A 439 -43.13 -9.27 14.57
C PRO A 439 -44.61 -9.24 14.84
N ALA A 440 -45.34 -8.43 14.05
CA ALA A 440 -46.75 -8.21 14.25
C ALA A 440 -47.41 -9.58 14.37
N VAL A 441 -47.82 -9.92 15.60
CA VAL A 441 -48.72 -11.04 15.82
C VAL A 441 -50.01 -10.56 15.18
N SER A 442 -50.24 -11.00 13.94
CA SER A 442 -51.55 -10.96 13.35
C SER A 442 -52.50 -11.59 14.38
N VAL A 443 -53.38 -10.75 14.90
CA VAL A 443 -54.44 -11.09 15.83
C VAL A 443 -55.03 -12.45 15.46
N TYR A 444 -55.01 -13.36 16.43
CA TYR A 444 -55.78 -14.61 16.52
C TYR A 444 -56.51 -15.02 15.24
N GLY A 445 -55.83 -15.80 14.39
CA GLY A 445 -56.55 -16.73 13.52
C GLY A 445 -57.46 -17.58 14.39
N GLU A 446 -58.70 -17.77 13.93
CA GLU A 446 -59.64 -18.67 14.60
C GLU A 446 -58.96 -20.03 14.85
N LYS A 447 -59.38 -20.62 15.97
CA LYS A 447 -58.71 -21.58 16.84
C LYS A 447 -58.05 -22.84 16.22
N ASP A 448 -58.18 -23.16 14.94
CA ASP A 448 -58.12 -24.56 14.49
C ASP A 448 -57.13 -24.93 13.36
N GLU A 449 -56.23 -24.06 12.89
CA GLU A 449 -55.35 -24.42 11.74
C GLU A 449 -53.95 -24.96 12.09
N VAL A 450 -53.38 -24.61 13.24
CA VAL A 450 -52.03 -25.08 13.63
C VAL A 450 -52.09 -25.60 15.07
N GLU A 451 -51.62 -26.81 15.31
CA GLU A 451 -51.60 -27.45 16.62
C GLU A 451 -50.17 -27.81 17.04
N VAL A 452 -49.94 -27.86 18.35
CA VAL A 452 -48.64 -28.24 18.94
C VAL A 452 -48.84 -29.43 19.87
N HIS A 453 -48.18 -30.54 19.56
CA HIS A 453 -48.31 -31.79 20.31
C HIS A 453 -46.96 -32.49 20.49
N PRO A 454 -46.72 -33.16 21.63
CA PRO A 454 -47.55 -33.18 22.82
C PRO A 454 -47.45 -31.86 23.60
N ASN A 455 -48.54 -31.46 24.26
CA ASN A 455 -48.56 -30.32 25.17
C ASN A 455 -49.47 -30.65 26.37
N PRO A 456 -48.93 -30.97 27.56
CA PRO A 456 -47.54 -30.79 27.97
C PRO A 456 -46.51 -31.72 27.28
N THR A 457 -45.25 -31.30 27.20
CA THR A 457 -44.10 -32.05 26.62
C THR A 457 -43.00 -32.30 27.66
N THR A 458 -42.15 -33.30 27.43
CA THR A 458 -40.86 -33.50 28.14
C THR A 458 -39.66 -32.95 27.36
N GLY A 459 -39.87 -32.40 26.17
CA GLY A 459 -38.81 -31.82 25.34
C GLY A 459 -39.22 -31.67 23.89
N LEU A 460 -39.51 -32.77 23.20
CA LEU A 460 -39.86 -32.76 21.78
C LEU A 460 -41.31 -32.26 21.57
N VAL A 461 -41.49 -31.33 20.64
CA VAL A 461 -42.79 -30.77 20.26
C VAL A 461 -42.89 -30.77 18.74
N GLU A 462 -43.95 -31.37 18.23
CA GLU A 462 -44.32 -31.35 16.81
C GLU A 462 -45.39 -30.29 16.58
N ILE A 463 -45.31 -29.65 15.42
CA ILE A 463 -46.20 -28.61 14.94
C ILE A 463 -46.94 -29.19 13.73
N ALA A 464 -48.23 -29.43 13.89
CA ALA A 464 -49.07 -30.05 12.87
C ALA A 464 -50.17 -29.08 12.40
N GLY A 465 -50.65 -29.27 11.17
CA GLY A 465 -51.70 -28.45 10.56
C GLY A 465 -51.18 -27.62 9.39
N GLY A 466 -51.83 -26.48 9.13
CA GLY A 466 -51.50 -25.56 8.05
C GLY A 466 -52.33 -25.74 6.77
N GLU A 467 -52.25 -24.75 5.86
CA GLU A 467 -52.95 -24.82 4.57
C GLU A 467 -52.24 -25.83 3.64
N PRO A 468 -52.97 -26.66 2.87
CA PRO A 468 -52.37 -27.62 1.96
C PRO A 468 -51.42 -26.93 0.95
N GLY A 469 -50.12 -27.29 1.00
CA GLY A 469 -49.10 -26.77 0.09
C GLY A 469 -48.30 -25.57 0.62
N GLN A 470 -48.50 -25.15 1.88
CA GLN A 470 -47.67 -24.13 2.52
C GLN A 470 -46.67 -24.73 3.52
N THR A 471 -45.49 -24.13 3.61
CA THR A 471 -44.45 -24.53 4.56
C THR A 471 -44.68 -23.84 5.91
N ILE A 472 -44.61 -24.62 6.98
CA ILE A 472 -44.58 -24.11 8.35
C ILE A 472 -43.14 -23.71 8.69
N LEU A 473 -42.95 -22.49 9.20
CA LEU A 473 -41.66 -21.98 9.64
C LEU A 473 -41.74 -21.57 11.12
N ILE A 474 -40.85 -22.09 11.94
CA ILE A 474 -40.70 -21.61 13.32
C ILE A 474 -39.83 -20.36 13.29
N LEU A 475 -40.36 -19.23 13.76
CA LEU A 475 -39.63 -17.96 13.78
C LEU A 475 -38.79 -17.82 15.04
N ARG A 476 -39.37 -18.13 16.21
CA ARG A 476 -38.69 -18.05 17.51
C ARG A 476 -39.45 -18.78 18.61
N VAL A 477 -38.73 -19.13 19.67
CA VAL A 477 -39.28 -19.60 20.95
C VAL A 477 -38.91 -18.60 22.04
N THR A 478 -39.88 -18.19 22.87
CA THR A 478 -39.65 -17.32 24.03
C THR A 478 -40.16 -17.93 25.33
N ASP A 479 -39.56 -17.54 26.46
CA ASP A 479 -40.09 -17.86 27.80
C ASP A 479 -41.23 -16.90 28.22
N VAL A 480 -41.74 -17.06 29.45
CA VAL A 480 -42.81 -16.21 30.01
C VAL A 480 -42.42 -14.74 30.21
N ASN A 481 -41.13 -14.42 30.20
CA ASN A 481 -40.61 -13.06 30.32
C ASN A 481 -40.29 -12.45 28.94
N GLY A 482 -40.55 -13.18 27.85
CA GLY A 482 -40.26 -12.73 26.47
C GLY A 482 -38.81 -12.93 26.04
N ARG A 483 -37.97 -13.61 26.84
CA ARG A 483 -36.58 -13.89 26.47
C ARG A 483 -36.52 -14.97 25.39
N LEU A 484 -35.70 -14.77 24.36
CA LEU A 484 -35.43 -15.80 23.34
C LEU A 484 -34.79 -17.04 23.97
N VAL A 485 -35.31 -18.21 23.60
CA VAL A 485 -34.89 -19.51 24.11
C VAL A 485 -34.26 -20.29 22.95
N PRO A 486 -33.01 -20.78 23.08
CA PRO A 486 -32.40 -21.59 22.05
C PRO A 486 -33.12 -22.95 21.90
N TYR A 487 -33.27 -23.42 20.67
CA TYR A 487 -33.98 -24.66 20.34
C TYR A 487 -33.36 -25.33 19.12
N ASP A 488 -33.48 -26.65 19.05
CA ASP A 488 -33.10 -27.42 17.86
C ASP A 488 -34.35 -27.69 17.01
N VAL A 489 -34.20 -27.64 15.68
CA VAL A 489 -35.28 -27.88 14.71
C VAL A 489 -35.11 -29.24 14.03
N PHE A 490 -36.19 -30.00 13.89
CA PHE A 490 -36.22 -31.31 13.23
C PHE A 490 -37.34 -31.35 12.18
N ALA A 491 -37.18 -32.22 11.17
CA ALA A 491 -38.15 -32.54 10.12
C ALA A 491 -38.79 -31.30 9.46
N GLU A 492 -38.14 -30.75 8.42
CA GLU A 492 -38.69 -29.67 7.57
C GLU A 492 -39.33 -28.49 8.34
N ASN A 493 -38.70 -28.04 9.43
CA ASN A 493 -39.18 -26.94 10.29
C ASN A 493 -40.53 -27.15 10.98
N SER A 494 -40.96 -28.40 11.15
CA SER A 494 -42.24 -28.75 11.80
C SER A 494 -42.08 -29.33 13.21
N SER A 495 -40.86 -29.47 13.74
CA SER A 495 -40.64 -29.96 15.11
C SER A 495 -39.52 -29.20 15.83
N ILE A 496 -39.69 -28.95 17.13
CA ILE A 496 -38.67 -28.36 17.99
C ILE A 496 -38.32 -29.26 19.17
N ASN A 497 -37.08 -29.16 19.65
CA ASN A 497 -36.64 -29.83 20.88
C ASN A 497 -36.29 -28.84 21.98
N LEU A 498 -37.07 -28.87 23.05
CA LEU A 498 -36.88 -28.08 24.26
C LEU A 498 -36.26 -28.90 25.40
N ALA A 499 -35.74 -30.11 25.15
CA ALA A 499 -35.20 -30.99 26.20
C ALA A 499 -34.11 -30.32 27.06
N ASN A 500 -33.32 -29.41 26.48
CA ASN A 500 -32.25 -28.69 27.17
C ASN A 500 -32.72 -27.44 27.93
N GLN A 501 -34.00 -27.09 27.86
CA GLN A 501 -34.57 -25.90 28.52
C GLN A 501 -35.15 -26.23 29.91
N PRO A 502 -35.21 -25.29 30.86
CA PRO A 502 -35.86 -25.53 32.15
C PRO A 502 -37.33 -25.95 32.04
N ASN A 503 -37.89 -26.58 33.08
CA ASN A 503 -39.34 -26.80 33.14
C ASN A 503 -40.05 -25.44 33.24
N GLY A 504 -41.13 -25.26 32.48
CA GLY A 504 -41.76 -23.96 32.36
C GLY A 504 -42.70 -23.82 31.18
N MET A 505 -43.24 -22.62 31.04
CA MET A 505 -44.12 -22.26 29.94
C MET A 505 -43.32 -21.52 28.86
N TYR A 506 -43.51 -21.94 27.63
CA TYR A 506 -42.87 -21.39 26.44
C TYR A 506 -43.92 -20.94 25.42
N PHE A 507 -43.56 -19.96 24.61
CA PHE A 507 -44.37 -19.47 23.50
C PHE A 507 -43.59 -19.69 22.20
N ILE A 508 -44.16 -20.47 21.29
CA ILE A 508 -43.59 -20.73 19.97
C ILE A 508 -44.28 -19.80 18.98
N THR A 509 -43.50 -18.97 18.28
CA THR A 509 -43.97 -18.14 17.18
C THR A 509 -43.78 -18.91 15.87
N ILE A 510 -44.87 -19.17 15.16
CA ILE A 510 -44.95 -20.05 14.00
C ILE A 510 -45.51 -19.24 12.83
N GLN A 511 -44.88 -19.29 11.67
CA GLN A 511 -45.39 -18.74 10.43
C GLN A 511 -45.93 -19.87 9.54
N ASN A 512 -47.14 -19.71 9.03
CA ASN A 512 -47.75 -20.57 8.03
C ASN A 512 -48.27 -19.65 6.90
N GLY A 513 -47.55 -19.65 5.78
CA GLY A 513 -47.73 -18.66 4.71
C GLY A 513 -47.53 -17.22 5.18
N ASN A 514 -48.57 -16.40 5.01
CA ASN A 514 -48.57 -14.99 5.42
C ASN A 514 -49.13 -14.76 6.83
N GLN A 515 -49.47 -15.82 7.56
CA GLN A 515 -50.05 -15.74 8.89
C GLN A 515 -49.04 -16.19 9.96
N THR A 516 -49.05 -15.50 11.09
CA THR A 516 -48.22 -15.83 12.25
C THR A 516 -49.08 -16.23 13.43
N PHE A 517 -48.76 -17.36 14.03
CA PHE A 517 -49.43 -17.96 15.17
C PHE A 517 -48.49 -17.99 16.37
N VAL A 518 -49.06 -17.80 17.57
CA VAL A 518 -48.34 -18.02 18.83
C VAL A 518 -48.99 -19.17 19.58
N LYS A 519 -48.23 -20.24 19.85
CA LYS A 519 -48.72 -21.41 20.56
C LYS A 519 -48.00 -21.56 21.90
N ARG A 520 -48.79 -21.69 22.96
CA ARG A 520 -48.30 -21.92 24.32
C ARG A 520 -47.96 -23.40 24.49
N VAL A 521 -46.76 -23.71 24.95
CA VAL A 521 -46.31 -25.06 25.31
C VAL A 521 -45.86 -25.12 26.76
N ILE A 522 -46.27 -26.17 27.46
CA ILE A 522 -45.86 -26.45 28.84
C ILE A 522 -44.84 -27.59 28.81
N LYS A 523 -43.62 -27.32 29.29
CA LYS A 523 -42.59 -28.35 29.49
C LYS A 523 -42.57 -28.79 30.96
N ASN A 524 -42.78 -30.09 31.17
CA ASN A 524 -42.79 -30.75 32.49
C ASN A 524 -41.47 -31.44 32.81
#